data_AF-A0A6J0ZEH9-F1
#
_entry.id   AF-A0A6J0ZEH9-F1
#
_cell.length_a   1.000
_cell.length_b   1.000
_cell.length_c   1.000
_cell.angle_alpha   90.00
_cell.angle_beta   90.00
_cell.angle_gamma   90.00
#
_symmetry.space_group_name_H-M   'P 1'
#
loop_
_entity.id
_entity.type
_entity.pdbx_description
1 polymer ?
#
loop_
_entity_poly.entity_id
_entity_poly.type
_entity_poly.pdbx_seq_one_letter_code
_entity_poly.pdbx_strand_id
1 'polypeptide(L)'
;MGQGRPERCSHPTRPTARQRALTLPPQPPAPPQAQRRTPTMGSRALPPGPVQTLIFLDLEATGLPFSQPKITELCLLAVHRYALEGLSAPQGPAPTAPPPPRVLDKLSLCVAPGKACNPAASEITGLSTAVLAAHGRRAFDTDLVNLIRAFLQRQPQPWCLVAHNGDRYDFPLLRAELALLGLASALDDAFCADSIAALKALEPAGSSSEHGPRKSYSLGSIYTRLYGQAPPDSHTAEGDVLALLSVCQWRPRALLRWVDAHAKPFSTIKPMYVVTTSTRTDPRPSAVTATVPLARASDTGPNLRGDRSPRPTSSPVKRPGAPPGEGLLAPLGLLAFLTLAVATLYGLSLAIPGQ
;
A
#
# COMPACT_ATOMS: atom_id res chain seq x y z
N MET A 1 28.53 -36.67 -63.77
CA MET A 1 28.18 -38.05 -63.35
C MET A 1 27.58 -37.95 -61.96
N GLY A 2 26.42 -38.45 -61.59
CA GLY A 2 25.41 -39.29 -62.21
C GLY A 2 24.42 -39.61 -61.07
N GLN A 3 23.13 -39.46 -61.33
CA GLN A 3 22.02 -39.44 -60.37
C GLN A 3 21.80 -40.78 -59.64
N GLY A 4 21.50 -40.73 -58.34
CA GLY A 4 20.95 -41.85 -57.57
C GLY A 4 19.41 -41.79 -57.55
N ARG A 5 18.77 -42.80 -58.16
CA ARG A 5 17.31 -43.03 -58.20
C ARG A 5 16.75 -43.45 -56.83
N PRO A 6 15.49 -43.11 -56.50
CA PRO A 6 14.75 -43.72 -55.40
C PRO A 6 13.97 -44.97 -55.86
N GLU A 7 13.90 -45.96 -54.95
CA GLU A 7 13.22 -47.24 -55.14
C GLU A 7 11.68 -47.13 -55.07
N ARG A 8 11.02 -47.96 -55.90
CA ARG A 8 9.58 -48.15 -55.99
C ARG A 8 9.13 -49.24 -55.02
N CYS A 9 8.12 -48.97 -54.20
CA CYS A 9 7.29 -50.01 -53.58
C CYS A 9 6.02 -50.24 -54.40
N SER A 10 5.74 -51.52 -54.67
CA SER A 10 4.64 -52.00 -55.49
C SER A 10 3.56 -52.63 -54.61
N HIS A 11 2.30 -52.42 -54.99
CA HIS A 11 1.06 -52.89 -54.34
C HIS A 11 0.93 -54.41 -54.20
N PRO A 12 0.01 -54.85 -53.33
CA PRO A 12 -0.88 -55.96 -53.65
C PRO A 12 -2.37 -55.59 -53.63
N THR A 13 -3.13 -56.51 -54.21
CA THR A 13 -4.37 -56.36 -54.97
C THR A 13 -5.65 -56.51 -54.13
N ARG A 14 -6.74 -55.94 -54.64
CA ARG A 14 -8.12 -55.92 -54.13
C ARG A 14 -8.84 -57.25 -54.37
N PRO A 15 -9.83 -57.65 -53.53
CA PRO A 15 -10.98 -58.42 -54.00
C PRO A 15 -12.24 -57.55 -54.07
N THR A 16 -13.01 -57.77 -55.12
CA THR A 16 -14.28 -57.13 -55.47
C THR A 16 -15.44 -57.77 -54.72
N ALA A 17 -16.31 -56.95 -54.08
CA ALA A 17 -17.64 -57.38 -53.68
C ALA A 17 -18.66 -56.22 -53.83
N ARG A 18 -19.63 -56.51 -54.69
CA ARG A 18 -20.87 -55.84 -55.11
C ARG A 18 -21.46 -54.74 -54.21
N GLN A 19 -21.80 -53.61 -54.87
CA GLN A 19 -22.73 -52.59 -54.38
C GLN A 19 -24.13 -53.18 -54.17
N ARG A 20 -24.71 -52.92 -53.00
CA ARG A 20 -26.16 -52.84 -52.78
C ARG A 20 -26.47 -51.45 -52.25
N ALA A 21 -27.24 -50.69 -53.03
CA ALA A 21 -27.83 -49.44 -52.58
C ALA A 21 -28.89 -49.75 -51.52
N LEU A 22 -28.74 -49.17 -50.33
CA LEU A 22 -29.78 -49.11 -49.30
C LEU A 22 -30.02 -47.64 -48.97
N THR A 23 -31.20 -47.18 -49.38
CA THR A 23 -31.75 -45.84 -49.19
C THR A 23 -32.01 -45.60 -47.70
N LEU A 24 -31.44 -44.54 -47.13
CA LEU A 24 -31.72 -44.11 -45.75
C LEU A 24 -33.05 -43.32 -45.70
N PRO A 25 -33.86 -43.50 -44.64
CA PRO A 25 -35.15 -42.80 -44.49
C PRO A 25 -34.96 -41.33 -44.08
N PRO A 26 -35.95 -40.45 -44.36
CA PRO A 26 -35.86 -39.04 -44.05
C PRO A 26 -35.94 -38.77 -42.54
N GLN A 27 -35.18 -37.78 -42.07
CA GLN A 27 -35.19 -37.31 -40.69
C GLN A 27 -36.47 -36.55 -40.33
N PRO A 28 -36.95 -36.64 -39.08
CA PRO A 28 -38.15 -35.93 -38.63
C PRO A 28 -37.87 -34.42 -38.40
N PRO A 29 -38.90 -33.56 -38.48
CA PRO A 29 -38.74 -32.11 -38.32
C PRO A 29 -38.45 -31.72 -36.86
N ALA A 30 -37.64 -30.66 -36.70
CA ALA A 30 -37.27 -30.08 -35.41
C ALA A 30 -38.49 -29.47 -34.67
N PRO A 31 -38.52 -29.51 -33.32
CA PRO A 31 -39.64 -28.97 -32.55
C PRO A 31 -39.62 -27.43 -32.50
N PRO A 32 -40.78 -26.78 -32.29
CA PRO A 32 -40.90 -25.32 -32.31
C PRO A 32 -40.22 -24.66 -31.11
N GLN A 33 -39.51 -23.56 -31.37
CA GLN A 33 -38.84 -22.75 -30.36
C GLN A 33 -39.87 -22.10 -29.42
N ALA A 34 -39.93 -22.59 -28.18
CA ALA A 34 -40.57 -21.88 -27.09
C ALA A 34 -39.68 -20.69 -26.69
N GLN A 35 -40.22 -19.47 -26.80
CA GLN A 35 -39.62 -18.26 -26.23
C GLN A 35 -39.49 -18.43 -24.71
N ARG A 36 -38.32 -18.87 -24.26
CA ARG A 36 -37.92 -18.74 -22.86
C ARG A 36 -37.76 -17.25 -22.57
N ARG A 37 -38.72 -16.69 -21.82
CA ARG A 37 -38.46 -15.51 -21.00
C ARG A 37 -37.27 -15.84 -20.11
N THR A 38 -36.11 -15.29 -20.44
CA THR A 38 -34.91 -15.36 -19.61
C THR A 38 -35.22 -14.65 -18.30
N PRO A 39 -35.20 -15.34 -17.15
CA PRO A 39 -35.13 -14.63 -15.89
C PRO A 39 -33.78 -13.92 -15.87
N THR A 40 -33.79 -12.61 -15.65
CA THR A 40 -32.61 -11.83 -15.29
C THR A 40 -32.07 -12.39 -13.97
N MET A 41 -31.24 -13.43 -14.05
CA MET A 41 -30.42 -13.84 -12.92
C MET A 41 -29.46 -12.69 -12.66
N GLY A 42 -29.71 -11.98 -11.56
CA GLY A 42 -28.72 -11.09 -10.98
C GLY A 42 -27.40 -11.86 -10.90
N SER A 43 -26.34 -11.25 -11.43
CA SER A 43 -24.99 -11.80 -11.40
C SER A 43 -24.57 -11.99 -9.94
N ARG A 44 -24.89 -13.15 -9.38
CA ARG A 44 -24.38 -13.59 -8.10
C ARG A 44 -22.99 -14.13 -8.41
N ALA A 45 -22.02 -13.21 -8.44
CA ALA A 45 -20.61 -13.55 -8.54
C ALA A 45 -20.31 -14.70 -7.58
N LEU A 46 -19.62 -15.74 -8.07
CA LEU A 46 -19.04 -16.76 -7.21
C LEU A 46 -18.30 -16.05 -6.07
N PRO A 47 -18.37 -16.57 -4.82
CA PRO A 47 -17.57 -16.00 -3.75
C PRO A 47 -16.12 -15.93 -4.24
N PRO A 48 -15.46 -14.76 -4.11
CA PRO A 48 -14.11 -14.61 -4.61
C PRO A 48 -13.28 -15.77 -4.07
N GLY A 49 -12.51 -16.40 -4.96
CA GLY A 49 -11.51 -17.38 -4.55
C GLY A 49 -10.57 -16.76 -3.50
N PRO A 50 -9.76 -17.59 -2.84
CA PRO A 50 -8.93 -17.12 -1.74
C PRO A 50 -7.96 -16.02 -2.24
N VAL A 51 -7.61 -15.06 -1.37
CA VAL A 51 -6.76 -13.91 -1.70
C VAL A 51 -5.42 -14.40 -2.21
N GLN A 52 -5.02 -13.96 -3.41
CA GLN A 52 -3.76 -14.37 -4.03
C GLN A 52 -2.61 -13.45 -3.62
N THR A 53 -2.87 -12.16 -3.38
CA THR A 53 -1.83 -11.20 -2.98
C THR A 53 -2.26 -10.36 -1.79
N LEU A 54 -1.43 -10.31 -0.76
CA LEU A 54 -1.58 -9.39 0.37
C LEU A 54 -0.75 -8.14 0.05
N ILE A 55 -1.37 -6.98 0.10
CA ILE A 55 -0.72 -5.68 -0.10
C ILE A 55 -0.64 -5.00 1.26
N PHE A 56 0.51 -5.09 1.92
CA PHE A 56 0.72 -4.39 3.19
C PHE A 56 0.82 -2.90 2.92
N LEU A 57 0.04 -2.12 3.66
CA LEU A 57 -0.11 -0.67 3.50
C LEU A 57 0.16 0.00 4.84
N ASP A 58 0.90 1.10 4.78
CA ASP A 58 1.00 2.09 5.86
C ASP A 58 1.02 3.49 5.26
N LEU A 59 0.43 4.44 5.98
CA LEU A 59 0.36 5.85 5.64
C LEU A 59 0.90 6.72 6.78
N GLU A 60 1.93 7.51 6.47
CA GLU A 60 2.25 8.67 7.28
C GLU A 60 1.38 9.87 6.85
N ALA A 61 0.99 10.69 7.82
CA ALA A 61 0.12 11.82 7.55
C ALA A 61 0.43 13.03 8.43
N THR A 62 -0.18 14.17 8.08
CA THR A 62 -0.02 15.42 8.82
C THR A 62 -0.55 15.40 10.26
N GLY A 63 -1.26 14.35 10.70
CA GLY A 63 -1.84 14.26 12.04
C GLY A 63 -2.93 13.20 12.20
N LEU A 64 -3.69 13.30 13.29
CA LEU A 64 -4.73 12.34 13.68
C LEU A 64 -6.10 12.64 13.02
N PRO A 65 -7.08 11.71 13.02
CA PRO A 65 -8.32 11.85 12.26
C PRO A 65 -9.12 13.13 12.50
N PHE A 66 -9.19 13.61 13.75
CA PHE A 66 -9.89 14.84 14.10
C PHE A 66 -9.31 16.10 13.42
N SER A 67 -8.04 16.04 13.00
CA SER A 67 -7.35 17.15 12.33
C SER A 67 -7.60 17.19 10.82
N GLN A 68 -8.39 16.25 10.28
CA GLN A 68 -8.57 16.01 8.83
C GLN A 68 -7.20 15.91 8.14
N PRO A 69 -6.43 14.85 8.42
CA PRO A 69 -5.06 14.77 7.99
C PRO A 69 -4.94 14.54 6.48
N LYS A 70 -3.73 14.77 5.98
CA LYS A 70 -3.32 14.58 4.60
C LYS A 70 -2.12 13.65 4.54
N ILE A 71 -2.09 12.78 3.53
CA ILE A 71 -1.01 11.81 3.36
C ILE A 71 0.31 12.55 3.09
N THR A 72 1.35 12.18 3.81
CA THR A 72 2.73 12.69 3.66
C THR A 72 3.69 11.62 3.17
N GLU A 73 3.39 10.35 3.41
CA GLU A 73 4.11 9.20 2.90
C GLU A 73 3.18 8.01 2.75
N LEU A 74 3.42 7.17 1.76
CA LEU A 74 2.66 5.95 1.52
C LEU A 74 3.63 4.83 1.14
N CYS A 75 3.46 3.66 1.75
CA CYS A 75 4.15 2.45 1.34
C CYS A 75 3.15 1.32 1.02
N LEU A 76 3.42 0.60 -0.08
CA LEU A 76 2.77 -0.66 -0.45
C LEU A 76 3.84 -1.74 -0.58
N LEU A 77 3.60 -2.88 0.04
CA LEU A 77 4.42 -4.09 -0.11
C LEU A 77 3.52 -5.26 -0.51
N ALA A 78 3.63 -5.67 -1.78
CA ALA A 78 2.83 -6.75 -2.34
C ALA A 78 3.54 -8.10 -2.17
N VAL A 79 2.87 -9.03 -1.49
CA VAL A 79 3.37 -10.38 -1.22
C VAL A 79 2.34 -11.40 -1.68
N HIS A 80 2.74 -12.26 -2.62
CA HIS A 80 1.90 -13.36 -3.07
C HIS A 80 1.70 -14.39 -1.95
N ARG A 81 0.50 -14.96 -1.82
CA ARG A 81 0.14 -15.92 -0.76
C ARG A 81 1.10 -17.10 -0.67
N TYR A 82 1.59 -17.59 -1.81
CA TYR A 82 2.55 -18.70 -1.90
C TYR A 82 3.81 -18.43 -1.05
N ALA A 83 4.27 -17.18 -1.05
CA ALA A 83 5.45 -16.76 -0.31
C ALA A 83 5.22 -16.82 1.22
N LEU A 84 3.97 -16.72 1.68
CA LEU A 84 3.59 -16.84 3.09
C LEU A 84 3.25 -18.29 3.47
N GLU A 85 2.64 -19.07 2.58
CA GLU A 85 2.26 -20.47 2.82
C GLU A 85 3.47 -21.39 3.05
N GLY A 86 4.57 -21.09 2.36
CA GLY A 86 5.85 -21.81 2.46
C GLY A 86 6.64 -21.49 3.73
N LEU A 87 6.24 -20.49 4.52
CA LEU A 87 6.91 -20.17 5.77
C LEU A 87 6.50 -21.15 6.87
N SER A 88 7.49 -21.78 7.49
CA SER A 88 7.29 -22.52 8.73
C SER A 88 7.00 -21.56 9.87
N ALA A 89 5.99 -21.85 10.68
CA ALA A 89 5.72 -21.07 11.88
C ALA A 89 6.93 -21.17 12.83
N PRO A 90 7.35 -20.07 13.47
CA PRO A 90 8.39 -20.13 14.50
C PRO A 90 7.98 -21.11 15.60
N GLN A 91 8.83 -22.10 15.89
CA GLN A 91 8.64 -22.97 17.05
C GLN A 91 9.21 -22.28 18.29
N GLY A 92 8.36 -21.56 19.02
CA GLY A 92 8.72 -20.82 20.22
C GLY A 92 9.06 -19.34 19.97
N PRO A 93 9.46 -18.59 21.03
CA PRO A 93 9.92 -17.21 20.88
C PRO A 93 11.18 -17.21 20.01
N ALA A 94 11.04 -16.73 18.77
CA ALA A 94 12.19 -16.51 17.91
C ALA A 94 12.91 -15.25 18.39
N PRO A 95 14.25 -15.29 18.55
CA PRO A 95 15.01 -14.12 19.01
C PRO A 95 15.01 -12.97 17.99
N THR A 96 14.52 -13.21 16.77
CA THR A 96 14.53 -12.25 15.67
C THR A 96 13.27 -12.36 14.82
N ALA A 97 12.88 -11.24 14.22
CA ALA A 97 11.79 -11.20 13.25
C ALA A 97 12.14 -12.04 12.00
N PRO A 98 11.16 -12.73 11.39
CA PRO A 98 11.40 -13.48 10.16
C PRO A 98 11.81 -12.53 9.03
N PRO A 99 12.72 -12.95 8.13
CA PRO A 99 13.06 -12.14 6.98
C PRO A 99 11.84 -11.98 6.05
N PRO A 100 11.70 -10.83 5.38
CA PRO A 100 10.71 -10.67 4.31
C PRO A 100 10.91 -11.72 3.21
N PRO A 101 9.84 -12.21 2.55
CA PRO A 101 9.99 -13.07 1.40
C PRO A 101 10.82 -12.43 0.28
N ARG A 102 11.68 -13.21 -0.38
CA ARG A 102 12.58 -12.68 -1.42
C ARG A 102 11.83 -12.09 -2.62
N VAL A 103 10.68 -12.67 -2.96
CA VAL A 103 9.82 -12.23 -4.07
C VAL A 103 8.70 -11.40 -3.47
N LEU A 104 8.83 -10.09 -3.62
CA LEU A 104 7.84 -9.08 -3.25
C LEU A 104 8.01 -7.88 -4.17
N ASP A 105 6.93 -7.12 -4.37
CA ASP A 105 6.98 -5.82 -5.03
C ASP A 105 6.81 -4.73 -3.98
N LYS A 106 7.51 -3.60 -4.14
CA LYS A 106 7.47 -2.48 -3.19
C LYS A 106 7.26 -1.16 -3.91
N LEU A 107 6.43 -0.31 -3.35
CA LEU A 107 6.27 1.08 -3.72
C LEU A 107 6.29 1.93 -2.45
N SER A 108 7.23 2.86 -2.33
CA SER A 108 7.29 3.83 -1.22
C SER A 108 7.46 5.23 -1.80
N LEU A 109 6.59 6.16 -1.40
CA LEU A 109 6.52 7.50 -1.96
C LEU A 109 6.21 8.55 -0.89
N CYS A 110 7.02 9.61 -0.81
CA CYS A 110 6.66 10.81 -0.05
C CYS A 110 5.74 11.73 -0.88
N VAL A 111 4.76 12.36 -0.22
CA VAL A 111 3.68 13.15 -0.81
C VAL A 111 3.64 14.53 -0.15
N ALA A 112 3.49 15.60 -0.94
CA ALA A 112 3.29 16.94 -0.41
C ALA A 112 1.81 17.12 0.03
N PRO A 113 1.52 17.34 1.33
CA PRO A 113 0.16 17.22 1.86
C PRO A 113 -0.77 18.41 1.54
N GLY A 114 -0.27 19.51 1.00
CA GLY A 114 -1.06 20.73 0.75
C GLY A 114 -1.55 21.46 2.02
N LYS A 115 -1.20 20.97 3.22
CA LYS A 115 -1.42 21.62 4.52
C LYS A 115 -0.20 21.44 5.43
N ALA A 116 -0.13 22.23 6.51
CA ALA A 116 0.92 22.08 7.51
C ALA A 116 0.82 20.75 8.26
N CYS A 117 1.95 20.06 8.43
CA CYS A 117 2.07 18.95 9.37
C CYS A 117 1.92 19.44 10.80
N ASN A 118 1.20 18.69 11.64
CA ASN A 118 1.21 18.90 13.07
C ASN A 118 2.65 18.72 13.62
N PRO A 119 3.10 19.53 14.60
CA PRO A 119 4.45 19.40 15.14
C PRO A 119 4.79 18.00 15.65
N ALA A 120 3.87 17.36 16.38
CA ALA A 120 4.08 16.02 16.90
C ALA A 120 4.16 14.96 15.78
N ALA A 121 3.35 15.11 14.72
CA ALA A 121 3.44 14.24 13.55
C ALA A 121 4.78 14.44 12.81
N SER A 122 5.26 15.67 12.73
CA SER A 122 6.55 15.98 12.09
C SER A 122 7.73 15.44 12.89
N GLU A 123 7.63 15.47 14.23
CA GLU A 123 8.65 14.95 15.13
C GLU A 123 8.79 13.44 15.01
N ILE A 124 7.68 12.69 15.02
CA ILE A 124 7.74 11.22 14.95
C ILE A 124 8.14 10.74 13.56
N THR A 125 7.64 11.36 12.49
CA THR A 125 7.90 10.91 11.10
C THR A 125 9.18 11.46 10.49
N GLY A 126 9.73 12.54 11.06
CA GLY A 126 10.78 13.33 10.42
C GLY A 126 10.30 14.09 9.17
N LEU A 127 9.00 14.06 8.83
CA LEU A 127 8.43 14.73 7.66
C LEU A 127 7.74 16.02 8.05
N SER A 128 8.13 17.12 7.40
CA SER A 128 7.41 18.39 7.46
C SER A 128 7.01 18.85 6.06
N THR A 129 5.93 19.63 5.97
CA THR A 129 5.49 20.23 4.71
C THR A 129 6.62 21.03 4.03
N ALA A 130 7.46 21.71 4.82
CA ALA A 130 8.59 22.48 4.31
C ALA A 130 9.69 21.57 3.70
N VAL A 131 10.05 20.47 4.36
CA VAL A 131 11.05 19.51 3.85
C VAL A 131 10.54 18.81 2.58
N LEU A 132 9.27 18.41 2.55
CA LEU A 132 8.64 17.79 1.39
C LEU A 132 8.61 18.75 0.18
N ALA A 133 8.29 20.03 0.42
CA ALA A 133 8.32 21.07 -0.61
C ALA A 133 9.74 21.36 -1.10
N ALA A 134 10.72 21.44 -0.20
CA ALA A 134 12.13 21.65 -0.55
C ALA A 134 12.70 20.53 -1.43
N HIS A 135 12.22 19.29 -1.24
CA HIS A 135 12.54 18.14 -2.10
C HIS A 135 11.65 18.01 -3.35
N GLY A 136 10.79 19.01 -3.63
CA GLY A 136 9.93 19.02 -4.82
C GLY A 136 8.97 17.84 -4.88
N ARG A 137 8.50 17.34 -3.73
CA ARG A 137 7.49 16.27 -3.71
C ARG A 137 6.18 16.78 -4.29
N ARG A 138 5.51 15.92 -5.07
CA ARG A 138 4.19 16.22 -5.65
C ARG A 138 3.07 15.93 -4.65
N ALA A 139 1.93 16.57 -4.84
CA ALA A 139 0.74 16.34 -4.03
C ALA A 139 0.13 14.95 -4.33
N PHE A 140 -0.86 14.56 -3.51
CA PHE A 140 -1.69 13.40 -3.82
C PHE A 140 -2.58 13.74 -5.02
N ASP A 141 -2.18 13.28 -6.21
CA ASP A 141 -2.79 13.65 -7.49
C ASP A 141 -3.19 12.44 -8.34
N THR A 142 -3.81 12.69 -9.50
CA THR A 142 -4.26 11.64 -10.42
C THR A 142 -3.13 10.75 -10.93
N ASP A 143 -1.91 11.29 -11.09
CA ASP A 143 -0.75 10.52 -11.54
C ASP A 143 -0.33 9.51 -10.48
N LEU A 144 -0.32 9.92 -9.19
CA LEU A 144 -0.09 9.02 -8.08
C LEU A 144 -1.13 7.90 -8.02
N VAL A 145 -2.42 8.22 -8.22
CA VAL A 145 -3.48 7.20 -8.25
C VAL A 145 -3.29 6.22 -9.40
N ASN A 146 -2.91 6.71 -10.59
CA ASN A 146 -2.62 5.86 -11.74
C ASN A 146 -1.41 4.96 -11.48
N LEU A 147 -0.38 5.48 -10.81
CA LEU A 147 0.79 4.72 -10.41
C LEU A 147 0.42 3.59 -9.43
N ILE A 148 -0.38 3.90 -8.39
CA ILE A 148 -0.90 2.89 -7.45
C ILE A 148 -1.70 1.83 -8.19
N ARG A 149 -2.59 2.23 -9.11
CA ARG A 149 -3.39 1.29 -9.91
C ARG A 149 -2.51 0.38 -10.76
N ALA A 150 -1.51 0.94 -11.45
CA ALA A 150 -0.58 0.18 -12.26
C ALA A 150 0.23 -0.81 -11.40
N PHE A 151 0.68 -0.40 -10.20
CA PHE A 151 1.34 -1.29 -9.25
C PHE A 151 0.45 -2.47 -8.84
N LEU A 152 -0.81 -2.20 -8.49
CA LEU A 152 -1.78 -3.22 -8.07
C LEU A 152 -2.19 -4.16 -9.21
N GLN A 153 -2.31 -3.66 -10.44
CA GLN A 153 -2.65 -4.47 -11.62
C GLN A 153 -1.58 -5.50 -11.99
N ARG A 154 -0.34 -5.33 -11.52
CA ARG A 154 0.71 -6.35 -11.67
C ARG A 154 0.52 -7.55 -10.75
N GLN A 155 -0.32 -7.43 -9.73
CA GLN A 155 -0.48 -8.41 -8.67
C GLN A 155 -1.55 -9.44 -9.03
N PRO A 156 -1.33 -10.74 -8.76
CA PRO A 156 -2.37 -11.76 -8.90
C PRO A 156 -3.61 -11.43 -8.06
N GLN A 157 -4.79 -11.53 -8.69
CA GLN A 157 -6.08 -11.26 -8.07
C GLN A 157 -6.72 -12.53 -7.45
N PRO A 158 -7.62 -12.39 -6.45
CA PRO A 158 -7.96 -11.14 -5.77
C PRO A 158 -6.83 -10.70 -4.83
N TRP A 159 -6.62 -9.38 -4.72
CA TRP A 159 -5.65 -8.81 -3.79
C TRP A 159 -6.36 -8.09 -2.63
N CYS A 160 -5.73 -8.10 -1.45
CA CYS A 160 -6.25 -7.52 -0.22
C CYS A 160 -5.25 -6.56 0.39
N LEU A 161 -5.66 -5.30 0.59
CA LEU A 161 -4.93 -4.33 1.40
C LEU A 161 -4.91 -4.80 2.87
N VAL A 162 -3.75 -4.76 3.52
CA VAL A 162 -3.59 -5.09 4.94
C VAL A 162 -2.88 -3.93 5.61
N ALA A 163 -3.55 -3.26 6.54
CA ALA A 163 -2.99 -2.14 7.29
C ALA A 163 -3.22 -2.34 8.79
N HIS A 164 -2.43 -1.65 9.62
CA HIS A 164 -2.50 -1.76 11.07
C HIS A 164 -3.40 -0.67 11.65
N ASN A 165 -4.54 -1.04 12.26
CA ASN A 165 -5.63 -0.10 12.56
C ASN A 165 -6.23 0.55 11.30
N GLY A 166 -6.09 -0.12 10.15
CA GLY A 166 -6.50 0.38 8.83
C GLY A 166 -7.98 0.73 8.75
N ASP A 167 -8.86 -0.01 9.45
CA ASP A 167 -10.30 0.26 9.45
C ASP A 167 -10.66 1.63 10.02
N ARG A 168 -9.78 2.19 10.86
CA ARG A 168 -10.00 3.45 11.58
C ARG A 168 -9.07 4.57 11.12
N TYR A 169 -8.11 4.28 10.25
CA TYR A 169 -7.10 5.25 9.85
C TYR A 169 -6.79 5.17 8.36
N ASP A 170 -5.98 4.20 7.93
CA ASP A 170 -5.40 4.15 6.59
C ASP A 170 -6.47 4.06 5.50
N PHE A 171 -7.44 3.15 5.66
CA PHE A 171 -8.45 2.94 4.63
C PHE A 171 -9.38 4.16 4.50
N PRO A 172 -9.95 4.71 5.61
CA PRO A 172 -10.73 5.95 5.52
C PRO A 172 -9.94 7.14 4.96
N LEU A 173 -8.66 7.29 5.33
CA LEU A 173 -7.82 8.39 4.86
C LEU A 173 -7.55 8.28 3.36
N LEU A 174 -7.13 7.10 2.89
CA LEU A 174 -6.93 6.83 1.47
C LEU A 174 -8.22 7.05 0.66
N ARG A 175 -9.37 6.60 1.19
CA ARG A 175 -10.68 6.83 0.56
C ARG A 175 -11.02 8.32 0.48
N ALA A 176 -10.64 9.13 1.48
CA ALA A 176 -10.85 10.57 1.46
C ALA A 176 -9.99 11.29 0.41
N GLU A 177 -8.72 10.92 0.28
CA GLU A 177 -7.83 11.49 -0.77
C GLU A 177 -8.30 11.12 -2.18
N LEU A 178 -8.72 9.86 -2.38
CA LEU A 178 -9.34 9.43 -3.64
C LEU A 178 -10.64 10.19 -3.94
N ALA A 179 -11.49 10.39 -2.95
CA ALA A 179 -12.76 11.10 -3.11
C ALA A 179 -12.55 12.58 -3.49
N LEU A 180 -11.51 13.23 -2.94
CA LEU A 180 -11.17 14.62 -3.29
C LEU A 180 -10.77 14.80 -4.75
N LEU A 181 -10.21 13.76 -5.36
CA LEU A 181 -9.88 13.75 -6.79
C LEU A 181 -11.06 13.32 -7.67
N GLY A 182 -12.24 13.02 -7.10
CA GLY A 182 -13.35 12.41 -7.83
C GLY A 182 -13.08 10.96 -8.26
N LEU A 183 -12.10 10.31 -7.64
CA LEU A 183 -11.61 8.97 -7.96
C LEU A 183 -11.93 7.96 -6.86
N ALA A 184 -13.03 8.16 -6.12
CA ALA A 184 -13.41 7.29 -5.01
C ALA A 184 -13.51 5.81 -5.42
N SER A 185 -13.93 5.53 -6.66
CA SER A 185 -14.06 4.16 -7.18
C SER A 185 -12.76 3.54 -7.71
N ALA A 186 -11.63 4.25 -7.65
CA ALA A 186 -10.36 3.80 -8.23
C ALA A 186 -9.85 2.47 -7.67
N LEU A 187 -10.27 2.10 -6.45
CA LEU A 187 -9.89 0.88 -5.73
C LEU A 187 -11.13 0.07 -5.32
N ASP A 188 -12.25 0.16 -6.04
CA ASP A 188 -13.48 -0.57 -5.66
C ASP A 188 -13.36 -2.09 -5.81
N ASP A 189 -12.45 -2.57 -6.68
CA ASP A 189 -12.13 -3.99 -6.85
C ASP A 189 -11.21 -4.54 -5.75
N ALA A 190 -10.71 -3.67 -4.86
CA ALA A 190 -9.85 -4.05 -3.75
C ALA A 190 -10.64 -4.73 -2.63
N PHE A 191 -10.02 -5.69 -1.97
CA PHE A 191 -10.39 -6.06 -0.60
C PHE A 191 -9.48 -5.35 0.41
N CYS A 192 -9.91 -5.24 1.65
CA CYS A 192 -9.10 -4.74 2.75
C CYS A 192 -9.36 -5.51 4.06
N ALA A 193 -8.34 -5.59 4.91
CA ALA A 193 -8.36 -6.29 6.18
C ALA A 193 -7.51 -5.55 7.23
N ASP A 194 -8.04 -5.43 8.45
CA ASP A 194 -7.32 -4.82 9.57
C ASP A 194 -6.48 -5.87 10.31
N SER A 195 -5.17 -5.64 10.40
CA SER A 195 -4.26 -6.57 11.06
C SER A 195 -4.44 -6.65 12.57
N ILE A 196 -5.00 -5.64 13.24
CA ILE A 196 -5.31 -5.71 14.67
C ILE A 196 -6.38 -6.79 14.91
N ALA A 197 -7.43 -6.81 14.09
CA ALA A 197 -8.49 -7.80 14.19
C ALA A 197 -7.95 -9.21 13.89
N ALA A 198 -7.11 -9.33 12.86
CA ALA A 198 -6.44 -10.58 12.51
C ALA A 198 -5.56 -11.09 13.67
N LEU A 199 -4.64 -10.27 14.18
CA LEU A 199 -3.68 -10.66 15.20
C LEU A 199 -4.36 -11.02 16.52
N LYS A 200 -5.44 -10.33 16.89
CA LYS A 200 -6.30 -10.73 18.03
C LYS A 200 -6.89 -12.13 17.85
N ALA A 201 -7.40 -12.45 16.67
CA ALA A 201 -7.99 -13.75 16.38
C ALA A 201 -6.95 -14.89 16.30
N LEU A 202 -5.68 -14.55 16.05
CA LEU A 202 -4.58 -15.50 15.94
C LEU A 202 -3.94 -15.86 17.30
N GLU A 203 -4.18 -15.06 18.35
CA GLU A 203 -3.69 -15.37 19.70
C GLU A 203 -4.38 -16.65 20.25
N PRO A 204 -3.65 -17.52 20.97
CA PRO A 204 -4.23 -18.72 21.57
C PRO A 204 -5.36 -18.38 22.56
N ALA A 205 -6.43 -19.17 22.56
CA ALA A 205 -7.46 -19.12 23.59
C ALA A 205 -6.81 -19.39 24.96
N GLY A 206 -6.97 -18.47 25.92
CA GLY A 206 -6.30 -18.49 27.22
C GLY A 206 -5.18 -17.47 27.40
N SER A 207 -4.80 -16.73 26.34
CA SER A 207 -3.88 -15.59 26.45
C SER A 207 -4.54 -14.35 27.07
N SER A 208 -5.87 -14.31 27.15
CA SER A 208 -6.67 -13.31 27.83
C SER A 208 -6.76 -13.66 29.32
N SER A 209 -5.80 -13.20 30.12
CA SER A 209 -5.98 -13.22 31.57
C SER A 209 -7.16 -12.32 31.92
N GLU A 210 -8.26 -12.89 32.44
CA GLU A 210 -9.41 -12.13 32.96
C GLU A 210 -9.02 -11.19 34.11
N HIS A 211 -7.82 -11.36 34.68
CA HIS A 211 -7.28 -10.60 35.82
C HIS A 211 -5.94 -9.90 35.53
N GLY A 212 -5.52 -9.82 34.26
CA GLY A 212 -4.25 -9.22 33.84
C GLY A 212 -4.42 -7.86 33.16
N PRO A 213 -3.37 -7.00 33.14
CA PRO A 213 -3.41 -5.75 32.39
C PRO A 213 -3.72 -6.01 30.91
N ARG A 214 -4.63 -5.22 30.35
CA ARG A 214 -5.04 -5.33 28.94
C ARG A 214 -3.81 -5.21 28.03
N LYS A 215 -3.63 -6.18 27.13
CA LYS A 215 -2.53 -6.17 26.17
C LYS A 215 -2.73 -5.06 25.14
N SER A 216 -1.66 -4.29 24.90
CA SER A 216 -1.60 -3.39 23.75
C SER A 216 -1.48 -4.19 22.45
N TYR A 217 -2.23 -3.73 21.46
CA TYR A 217 -2.19 -4.20 20.07
C TYR A 217 -1.66 -3.12 19.12
N SER A 218 -0.90 -2.13 19.62
CA SER A 218 -0.11 -1.29 18.73
C SER A 218 0.98 -2.12 18.04
N LEU A 219 1.38 -1.70 16.84
CA LEU A 219 2.33 -2.44 16.01
C LEU A 219 3.62 -2.76 16.78
N GLY A 220 4.23 -1.74 17.39
CA GLY A 220 5.41 -1.92 18.23
C GLY A 220 5.19 -2.84 19.44
N SER A 221 4.02 -2.79 20.09
CA SER A 221 3.72 -3.69 21.23
C SER A 221 3.59 -5.14 20.81
N ILE A 222 3.01 -5.41 19.63
CA ILE A 222 2.91 -6.76 19.09
C ILE A 222 4.29 -7.24 18.65
N TYR A 223 5.02 -6.43 17.89
CA TYR A 223 6.35 -6.76 17.40
C TYR A 223 7.31 -7.09 18.56
N THR A 224 7.38 -6.24 19.59
CA THR A 224 8.19 -6.49 20.79
C THR A 224 7.75 -7.74 21.54
N ARG A 225 6.44 -8.01 21.63
CA ARG A 225 5.93 -9.23 22.27
C ARG A 225 6.30 -10.50 21.51
N LEU A 226 6.38 -10.44 20.18
CA LEU A 226 6.69 -11.60 19.35
C LEU A 226 8.19 -11.85 19.20
N TYR A 227 9.01 -10.78 19.17
CA TYR A 227 10.43 -10.87 18.80
C TYR A 227 11.40 -10.36 19.88
N GLY A 228 10.89 -9.87 21.02
CA GLY A 228 11.72 -9.43 22.15
C GLY A 228 12.49 -8.12 21.93
N GLN A 229 12.25 -7.43 20.81
CA GLN A 229 12.94 -6.19 20.42
C GLN A 229 11.97 -5.20 19.77
N ALA A 230 12.30 -3.90 19.80
CA ALA A 230 11.52 -2.88 19.10
C ALA A 230 11.65 -3.01 17.57
N PRO A 231 10.66 -2.55 16.78
CA PRO A 231 10.82 -2.42 15.33
C PRO A 231 11.99 -1.47 14.99
N PRO A 232 12.80 -1.79 13.98
CA PRO A 232 14.02 -1.03 13.67
C PRO A 232 13.74 0.40 13.19
N ASP A 233 12.78 0.57 12.27
CA ASP A 233 12.54 1.84 11.57
C ASP A 233 11.09 2.31 11.78
N SER A 234 10.72 2.58 13.03
CA SER A 234 9.35 3.03 13.36
C SER A 234 9.07 4.43 12.80
N HIS A 235 7.81 4.71 12.44
CA HIS A 235 7.35 6.02 11.94
C HIS A 235 7.95 6.44 10.59
N THR A 236 8.29 5.44 9.78
CA THR A 236 8.44 5.60 8.33
C THR A 236 7.45 4.63 7.69
N ALA A 237 6.79 5.03 6.60
CA ALA A 237 5.77 4.17 5.99
C ALA A 237 6.36 2.81 5.57
N GLU A 238 7.61 2.78 5.10
CA GLU A 238 8.28 1.53 4.75
C GLU A 238 8.63 0.67 5.97
N GLY A 239 9.21 1.27 7.01
CA GLY A 239 9.61 0.54 8.20
C GLY A 239 8.42 -0.05 8.95
N ASP A 240 7.30 0.68 9.03
CA ASP A 240 6.07 0.19 9.64
C ASP A 240 5.39 -0.89 8.78
N VAL A 241 5.42 -0.79 7.44
CA VAL A 241 5.00 -1.90 6.56
C VAL A 241 5.86 -3.16 6.76
N LEU A 242 7.18 -3.03 6.93
CA LEU A 242 8.07 -4.17 7.17
C LEU A 242 7.86 -4.81 8.55
N ALA A 243 7.62 -3.99 9.58
CA ALA A 243 7.23 -4.46 10.89
C ALA A 243 5.86 -5.17 10.86
N LEU A 244 4.89 -4.62 10.11
CA LEU A 244 3.59 -5.22 9.88
C LEU A 244 3.69 -6.57 9.16
N LEU A 245 4.48 -6.65 8.10
CA LEU A 245 4.77 -7.91 7.41
C LEU A 245 5.36 -8.94 8.39
N SER A 246 6.34 -8.53 9.19
CA SER A 246 6.99 -9.41 10.17
C SER A 246 5.96 -10.02 11.12
N VAL A 247 5.13 -9.22 11.80
CA VAL A 247 4.11 -9.75 12.73
C VAL A 247 3.07 -10.62 12.02
N CYS A 248 2.78 -10.35 10.75
CA CYS A 248 1.90 -11.17 9.92
C CYS A 248 2.53 -12.53 9.53
N GLN A 249 3.86 -12.60 9.45
CA GLN A 249 4.61 -13.85 9.24
C GLN A 249 4.70 -14.74 10.50
N TRP A 250 4.18 -14.31 11.66
CA TRP A 250 4.18 -15.13 12.87
C TRP A 250 3.35 -16.41 12.74
N ARG A 251 2.14 -16.31 12.18
CA ARG A 251 1.24 -17.45 11.91
C ARG A 251 0.64 -17.34 10.51
N PRO A 252 1.45 -17.48 9.45
CA PRO A 252 1.10 -17.05 8.11
C PRO A 252 -0.10 -17.83 7.55
N ARG A 253 -0.16 -19.15 7.78
CA ARG A 253 -1.31 -19.97 7.36
C ARG A 253 -2.61 -19.62 8.08
N ALA A 254 -2.54 -19.25 9.36
CA ALA A 254 -3.71 -18.83 10.12
C ALA A 254 -4.16 -17.44 9.68
N LEU A 255 -3.21 -16.54 9.43
CA LEU A 255 -3.46 -15.21 8.88
C LEU A 255 -4.18 -15.30 7.54
N LEU A 256 -3.64 -16.09 6.59
CA LEU A 256 -4.25 -16.25 5.26
C LEU A 256 -5.69 -16.75 5.35
N ARG A 257 -5.96 -17.78 6.16
CA ARG A 257 -7.33 -18.25 6.38
C ARG A 257 -8.23 -17.18 7.00
N TRP A 258 -7.70 -16.38 7.90
CA TRP A 258 -8.45 -15.28 8.51
C TRP A 258 -8.78 -14.21 7.48
N VAL A 259 -7.80 -13.80 6.66
CA VAL A 259 -7.98 -12.83 5.57
C VAL A 259 -8.99 -13.35 4.55
N ASP A 260 -8.86 -14.60 4.10
CA ASP A 260 -9.80 -15.24 3.16
C ASP A 260 -11.25 -15.22 3.67
N ALA A 261 -11.45 -15.26 4.99
CA ALA A 261 -12.78 -15.27 5.62
C ALA A 261 -13.33 -13.88 6.01
N HIS A 262 -12.47 -12.88 6.24
CA HIS A 262 -12.87 -11.60 6.84
C HIS A 262 -12.54 -10.36 5.99
N ALA A 263 -11.79 -10.52 4.90
CA ALA A 263 -11.52 -9.42 3.98
C ALA A 263 -12.84 -8.88 3.43
N LYS A 264 -12.99 -7.56 3.46
CA LYS A 264 -14.19 -6.85 2.98
C LYS A 264 -13.85 -5.97 1.79
N PRO A 265 -14.79 -5.67 0.89
CA PRO A 265 -14.53 -4.78 -0.22
C PRO A 265 -14.13 -3.38 0.28
N PHE A 266 -13.06 -2.80 -0.25
CA PHE A 266 -12.61 -1.45 0.08
C PHE A 266 -13.66 -0.39 -0.28
N SER A 267 -14.51 -0.68 -1.27
CA SER A 267 -15.67 0.14 -1.64
C SER A 267 -16.66 0.36 -0.49
N THR A 268 -16.65 -0.50 0.54
CA THR A 268 -17.48 -0.35 1.74
C THR A 268 -16.89 0.63 2.76
N ILE A 269 -15.63 1.04 2.61
CA ILE A 269 -14.96 1.97 3.50
C ILE A 269 -15.51 3.38 3.29
N LYS A 270 -15.91 4.02 4.39
CA LYS A 270 -16.34 5.42 4.38
C LYS A 270 -15.10 6.34 4.37
N PRO A 271 -15.11 7.43 3.58
CA PRO A 271 -14.08 8.46 3.67
C PRO A 271 -13.94 8.98 5.11
N MET A 272 -12.71 9.26 5.54
CA MET A 272 -12.41 9.78 6.89
C MET A 272 -13.15 11.07 7.21
N TYR A 273 -13.37 11.91 6.20
CA TYR A 273 -14.07 13.18 6.31
C TYR A 273 -14.86 13.47 5.03
N VAL A 274 -15.92 14.26 5.16
CA VAL A 274 -16.79 14.65 4.04
C VAL A 274 -16.12 15.73 3.22
N VAL A 275 -16.09 15.55 1.91
CA VAL A 275 -15.70 16.58 0.96
C VAL A 275 -16.93 17.42 0.64
N THR A 276 -17.09 18.57 1.30
CA THR A 276 -17.99 19.60 0.79
C THR A 276 -17.30 20.26 -0.39
N THR A 277 -17.58 19.79 -1.61
CA THR A 277 -17.30 20.57 -2.82
C THR A 277 -18.18 21.81 -2.74
N SER A 278 -17.62 22.94 -2.29
CA SER A 278 -18.26 24.22 -2.58
C SER A 278 -18.22 24.35 -4.10
N THR A 279 -19.36 24.13 -4.75
CA THR A 279 -19.59 24.54 -6.12
C THR A 279 -19.49 26.06 -6.15
N ARG A 280 -18.27 26.57 -6.25
CA ARG A 280 -18.02 27.97 -6.56
C ARG A 280 -18.31 28.14 -8.04
N THR A 281 -19.59 28.32 -8.36
CA THR A 281 -20.04 28.91 -9.61
C THR A 281 -19.55 30.36 -9.63
N ASP A 282 -18.36 30.59 -10.18
CA ASP A 282 -17.95 31.93 -10.62
C ASP A 282 -18.47 32.13 -12.06
N PRO A 283 -19.37 33.08 -12.33
CA PRO A 283 -19.69 33.45 -13.69
C PRO A 283 -18.66 34.45 -14.22
N ARG A 284 -17.83 33.95 -15.15
CA ARG A 284 -17.25 34.61 -16.34
C ARG A 284 -16.20 35.72 -16.15
N PRO A 285 -15.13 35.75 -16.98
CA PRO A 285 -14.07 36.75 -16.90
C PRO A 285 -14.40 38.01 -17.73
N SER A 286 -14.23 39.18 -17.14
CA SER A 286 -14.19 40.46 -17.86
C SER A 286 -12.78 40.72 -18.37
N ALA A 287 -12.67 40.80 -19.70
CA ALA A 287 -11.47 41.21 -20.41
C ALA A 287 -11.18 42.69 -20.15
N VAL A 288 -9.92 43.00 -19.82
CA VAL A 288 -9.34 44.31 -20.09
C VAL A 288 -7.99 44.09 -20.78
N THR A 289 -7.99 44.46 -22.05
CA THR A 289 -6.85 44.57 -22.95
C THR A 289 -5.92 45.69 -22.49
N ALA A 290 -4.62 45.43 -22.40
CA ALA A 290 -3.59 46.47 -22.47
C ALA A 290 -2.39 45.96 -23.28
N THR A 291 -2.14 46.68 -24.37
CA THR A 291 -1.18 46.41 -25.43
C THR A 291 0.17 47.08 -25.11
N VAL A 292 1.25 46.28 -25.02
CA VAL A 292 2.61 46.38 -25.67
C VAL A 292 3.16 47.83 -25.92
N PRO A 293 4.45 48.17 -25.65
CA PRO A 293 5.55 47.49 -26.32
C PRO A 293 6.93 47.29 -25.68
N LEU A 294 7.55 46.27 -26.28
CA LEU A 294 8.94 45.82 -26.31
C LEU A 294 9.90 46.91 -26.82
N ALA A 295 11.06 47.08 -26.16
CA ALA A 295 12.22 47.77 -26.73
C ALA A 295 13.46 46.88 -26.65
N ARG A 296 14.24 46.91 -27.74
CA ARG A 296 15.38 46.06 -28.08
C ARG A 296 16.69 46.77 -27.73
N ALA A 297 17.67 45.98 -27.29
CA ALA A 297 19.12 45.99 -27.54
C ALA A 297 19.93 47.31 -27.46
N SER A 298 21.11 47.25 -26.82
CA SER A 298 22.41 47.60 -27.44
C SER A 298 23.59 47.19 -26.54
N ASP A 299 24.48 46.40 -27.12
CA ASP A 299 25.84 46.10 -26.66
C ASP A 299 26.74 47.35 -26.64
N THR A 300 27.67 47.39 -25.69
CA THR A 300 28.99 48.03 -25.87
C THR A 300 29.96 47.51 -24.81
N GLY A 301 30.99 46.76 -25.22
CA GLY A 301 32.26 46.63 -24.49
C GLY A 301 33.32 47.57 -25.10
N PRO A 302 34.63 47.39 -24.86
CA PRO A 302 35.34 46.74 -23.74
C PRO A 302 36.44 47.66 -23.14
N ASN A 303 37.11 47.26 -22.05
CA ASN A 303 38.59 47.11 -21.96
C ASN A 303 39.20 47.03 -20.53
N LEU A 304 40.13 46.07 -20.42
CA LEU A 304 41.46 46.12 -19.78
C LEU A 304 41.65 46.00 -18.24
N ARG A 305 42.16 44.81 -17.89
CA ARG A 305 43.48 44.54 -17.24
C ARG A 305 43.58 44.75 -15.71
N GLY A 306 43.99 43.70 -15.00
CA GLY A 306 44.43 43.80 -13.59
C GLY A 306 44.60 42.45 -12.90
N ASP A 307 45.80 41.91 -13.00
CA ASP A 307 46.25 40.59 -12.55
C ASP A 307 46.61 40.55 -11.04
N ARG A 308 46.68 39.33 -10.47
CA ARG A 308 47.41 38.87 -9.26
C ARG A 308 46.64 38.47 -7.97
N SER A 309 46.79 37.18 -7.65
CA SER A 309 46.95 36.58 -6.31
C SER A 309 48.37 35.96 -6.24
N PRO A 310 49.07 35.80 -5.08
CA PRO A 310 48.86 34.64 -4.18
C PRO A 310 49.22 34.80 -2.65
N ARG A 311 48.51 34.03 -1.78
CA ARG A 311 48.88 33.18 -0.57
C ARG A 311 50.12 33.48 0.36
N PRO A 312 50.34 32.79 1.53
CA PRO A 312 49.59 32.60 2.81
C PRO A 312 50.48 32.69 4.12
N THR A 313 49.91 32.58 5.33
CA THR A 313 50.61 32.26 6.62
C THR A 313 49.66 31.52 7.60
N SER A 314 49.88 30.25 7.97
CA SER A 314 50.67 29.62 9.06
C SER A 314 49.98 29.50 10.44
N SER A 315 49.88 28.26 10.93
CA SER A 315 49.30 27.72 12.19
C SER A 315 50.17 27.92 13.46
N PRO A 316 49.70 27.48 14.65
CA PRO A 316 50.39 26.33 15.29
C PRO A 316 49.50 25.30 16.02
N VAL A 317 50.11 24.16 16.31
CA VAL A 317 49.58 22.85 16.77
C VAL A 317 49.54 22.69 18.31
N LYS A 318 48.54 21.97 18.85
CA LYS A 318 48.67 21.12 20.06
C LYS A 318 47.54 20.05 20.16
N ARG A 319 47.91 18.79 20.41
CA ARG A 319 47.13 17.63 20.92
C ARG A 319 48.13 16.73 21.70
N PRO A 320 47.77 15.68 22.49
CA PRO A 320 46.46 15.01 22.66
C PRO A 320 46.06 14.70 24.14
N GLY A 321 44.82 14.26 24.37
CA GLY A 321 44.35 13.67 25.64
C GLY A 321 43.10 12.81 25.42
N ALA A 322 43.06 11.61 26.02
CA ALA A 322 42.13 10.50 25.80
C ALA A 322 40.64 10.79 26.17
N PRO A 323 39.66 9.98 25.67
CA PRO A 323 38.30 9.99 26.19
C PRO A 323 38.12 9.01 27.36
N PRO A 324 37.33 9.32 28.39
CA PRO A 324 36.79 8.33 29.31
C PRO A 324 35.39 7.85 28.88
N GLY A 325 35.19 6.53 29.03
CA GLY A 325 34.06 5.92 29.72
C GLY A 325 32.61 6.24 29.32
N GLU A 326 31.95 5.22 28.77
CA GLU A 326 30.62 4.71 29.12
C GLU A 326 29.51 5.65 29.62
N GLY A 327 28.35 5.48 28.98
CA GLY A 327 27.05 5.47 29.65
C GLY A 327 26.21 6.72 29.45
N LEU A 328 25.19 6.64 28.59
CA LEU A 328 23.91 7.28 28.87
C LEU A 328 22.78 6.51 28.16
N LEU A 329 22.10 5.69 28.94
CA LEU A 329 20.71 5.30 28.72
C LEU A 329 19.88 6.57 28.49
N ALA A 330 19.24 6.67 27.32
CA ALA A 330 18.27 7.70 26.98
C ALA A 330 17.16 7.06 26.12
N PRO A 331 15.90 7.52 26.20
CA PRO A 331 15.00 7.03 27.22
C PRO A 331 13.84 6.25 26.61
N LEU A 332 13.64 5.01 27.08
CA LEU A 332 12.44 4.17 26.87
C LEU A 332 11.12 4.82 27.34
N GLY A 333 11.17 6.04 27.90
CA GLY A 333 10.01 6.75 28.43
C GLY A 333 9.14 7.43 27.37
N LEU A 334 9.71 8.00 26.30
CA LEU A 334 8.93 8.86 25.39
C LEU A 334 7.94 8.05 24.52
N LEU A 335 8.32 6.83 24.14
CA LEU A 335 7.52 5.89 23.35
C LEU A 335 6.26 5.39 24.10
N ALA A 336 6.34 5.32 25.43
CA ALA A 336 5.21 4.94 26.29
C ALA A 336 4.25 6.10 26.54
N PHE A 337 4.73 7.35 26.60
CA PHE A 337 3.88 8.51 26.87
C PHE A 337 2.98 8.90 25.69
N LEU A 338 3.44 8.77 24.44
CA LEU A 338 2.63 9.15 23.27
C LEU A 338 1.50 8.16 23.00
N THR A 339 1.76 6.86 23.19
CA THR A 339 0.75 5.79 23.05
C THR A 339 -0.26 5.81 24.21
N LEU A 340 0.19 6.14 25.43
CA LEU A 340 -0.68 6.37 26.58
C LEU A 340 -1.54 7.63 26.41
N ALA A 341 -1.01 8.71 25.85
CA ALA A 341 -1.77 9.94 25.56
C ALA A 341 -2.89 9.67 24.53
N VAL A 342 -2.59 8.93 23.46
CA VAL A 342 -3.61 8.51 22.49
C VAL A 342 -4.67 7.61 23.13
N ALA A 343 -4.29 6.68 24.02
CA ALA A 343 -5.23 5.79 24.70
C ALA A 343 -6.07 6.49 25.80
N THR A 344 -5.51 7.44 26.54
CA THR A 344 -6.23 8.20 27.59
C THR A 344 -7.16 9.25 27.00
N LEU A 345 -6.77 9.95 25.93
CA LEU A 345 -7.68 10.83 25.19
C LEU A 345 -8.85 10.06 24.55
N TYR A 346 -8.62 8.82 24.09
CA TYR A 346 -9.69 7.95 23.57
C TYR A 346 -10.57 7.34 24.67
N GLY A 347 -9.99 6.99 25.83
CA GLY A 347 -10.73 6.46 26.98
C GLY A 347 -11.64 7.49 27.64
N LEU A 348 -11.22 8.76 27.70
CA LEU A 348 -12.02 9.85 28.25
C LEU A 348 -13.12 10.33 27.30
N SER A 349 -12.93 10.22 25.98
CA SER A 349 -13.96 10.59 24.98
C SER A 349 -15.12 9.59 24.88
N LEU A 350 -14.98 8.40 25.46
CA LEU A 350 -16.04 7.38 25.55
C LEU A 350 -16.81 7.40 26.89
N ALA A 351 -16.40 8.27 27.82
CA ALA A 351 -17.06 8.45 29.11
C ALA A 351 -17.82 9.80 29.14
N ILE A 352 -18.80 9.96 28.25
CA ILE A 352 -19.92 10.87 28.51
C ILE A 352 -21.17 9.99 28.62
N PRO A 353 -21.67 9.71 29.84
CA PRO A 353 -22.98 9.10 30.00
C PRO A 353 -24.06 10.17 29.87
N GLY A 354 -25.00 9.99 28.93
CA GLY A 354 -26.29 10.70 28.95
C GLY A 354 -26.86 11.09 27.60
N GLN A 355 -27.47 10.14 26.88
CA GLN A 355 -28.92 9.97 26.73
C GLN A 355 -29.25 8.64 26.06
#